data_AF-A0A8T7AH88-F1
#
_entry.id   AF-A0A8T7AH88-F1
#
_cell.length_a   1.000
_cell.length_b   1.000
_cell.length_c   1.000
_cell.angle_alpha   90.00
_cell.angle_beta   90.00
_cell.angle_gamma   90.00
#
_symmetry.space_group_name_H-M   'P 1'
#
loop_
_entity.id
_entity.type
_entity.pdbx_description
1 polymer ?
#
loop_
_entity_poly.entity_id
_entity_poly.type
_entity_poly.pdbx_seq_one_letter_code
_entity_poly.pdbx_strand_id
1 'polypeptide(L)'
;FSVIDLDKKIKLLDVKAGRGTEGISVTPDGKEIWVGNNDSRSIMVFDAASFEKLSEIKTDGIPIRVEISPDGKTAAVSEPDTNSVSIYDVEKRQKVTEIDVSQAGGKTPVTLLFSPDGTVLWAATTQAARVIEISTTDWTITRSFSAGRGSDGLGYSKSSSSK
;
A
#
# COMPACT_ATOMS: atom_id res chain seq x y z
N PHE A 1 11.51 10.36 5.17
CA PHE A 1 10.23 10.84 5.73
C PHE A 1 10.52 11.74 6.92
N SER A 2 9.59 12.63 7.28
CA SER A 2 9.72 13.48 8.46
C SER A 2 8.94 12.89 9.62
N VAL A 3 9.51 12.96 10.82
CA VAL A 3 8.85 12.57 12.07
C VAL A 3 8.37 13.84 12.76
N ILE A 4 7.08 13.90 13.07
CA ILE A 4 6.44 15.09 13.66
C ILE A 4 5.74 14.67 14.96
N ASP A 5 6.05 15.37 16.04
CA ASP A 5 5.33 15.26 17.32
C ASP A 5 4.10 16.17 17.24
N LEU A 6 2.90 15.57 17.26
CA LEU A 6 1.64 16.30 17.06
C LEU A 6 1.21 17.09 18.30
N ASP A 7 1.54 16.62 19.50
CA ASP A 7 1.23 17.32 20.75
C ASP A 7 2.09 18.58 20.86
N LYS A 8 3.38 18.45 20.56
CA LYS A 8 4.32 19.58 20.56
C LYS A 8 4.24 20.43 19.30
N LYS A 9 3.65 19.93 18.22
CA LYS A 9 3.58 20.56 16.88
C LYS A 9 4.96 20.90 16.32
N ILE A 10 5.94 20.02 16.54
CA ILE A 10 7.32 20.20 16.06
C ILE A 10 7.75 19.03 15.18
N LYS A 11 8.62 19.30 14.21
CA LYS A 11 9.37 18.25 13.53
C LYS A 11 10.49 17.78 14.45
N LEU A 12 10.56 16.48 14.72
CA LEU A 12 11.61 15.88 15.53
C LEU A 12 12.88 15.63 14.70
N LEU A 13 12.74 14.97 13.55
CA LEU A 13 13.85 14.69 12.63
C LEU A 13 13.37 14.37 11.21
N ASP A 14 14.32 14.34 10.27
CA ASP A 14 14.16 13.73 8.95
C ASP A 14 14.93 12.42 8.89
N VAL A 15 14.25 11.35 8.51
CA VAL A 15 14.84 10.02 8.30
C VAL A 15 15.05 9.82 6.81
N LYS A 16 16.29 9.52 6.42
CA LYS A 16 16.66 9.29 5.02
C LYS A 16 16.26 7.88 4.59
N ALA A 17 15.28 7.80 3.70
CA ALA A 17 14.89 6.56 3.00
C ALA A 17 15.56 6.46 1.62
N GLY A 18 14.93 5.78 0.66
CA GLY A 18 15.41 5.67 -0.72
C GLY A 18 15.13 6.92 -1.56
N ARG A 19 15.45 6.86 -2.85
CA ARG A 19 15.14 7.95 -3.80
C ARG A 19 13.70 7.81 -4.30
N GLY A 20 13.05 8.94 -4.57
CA GLY A 20 11.64 8.96 -4.98
C GLY A 20 10.70 8.41 -3.92
N THR A 21 10.98 8.66 -2.63
CA THR A 21 10.09 8.24 -1.53
C THR A 21 8.70 8.84 -1.72
N GLU A 22 7.68 7.99 -1.72
CA GLU A 22 6.28 8.42 -1.88
C GLU A 22 5.36 7.72 -0.87
N GLY A 23 5.15 6.41 -1.00
CA GLY A 23 4.30 5.64 -0.10
C GLY A 23 4.92 5.44 1.28
N ILE A 24 4.13 5.60 2.34
CA ILE A 24 4.53 5.32 3.72
C ILE A 24 3.34 4.72 4.49
N SER A 25 3.61 3.69 5.29
CA SER A 25 2.63 3.12 6.21
C SER A 25 3.32 2.62 7.48
N VAL A 26 2.56 2.51 8.56
CA VAL A 26 3.04 2.06 9.88
C VAL A 26 2.25 0.82 10.27
N THR A 27 2.92 -0.19 10.82
CA THR A 27 2.22 -1.38 11.30
C THR A 27 1.22 -1.03 12.41
N PRO A 28 0.08 -1.73 12.55
CA PRO A 28 -0.92 -1.43 13.57
C PRO A 28 -0.39 -1.49 15.02
N ASP A 29 0.64 -2.30 15.27
CA ASP A 29 1.32 -2.36 16.56
C ASP A 29 2.32 -1.23 16.81
N GLY A 30 2.50 -0.34 15.82
CA GLY A 30 3.35 0.83 15.87
C GLY A 30 4.84 0.54 15.87
N LYS A 31 5.28 -0.67 15.49
CA LYS A 31 6.69 -1.07 15.56
C LYS A 31 7.50 -0.85 14.29
N GLU A 32 6.87 -0.93 13.13
CA GLU A 32 7.60 -0.79 11.85
C GLU A 32 7.01 0.30 10.97
N ILE A 33 7.90 1.02 10.26
CA ILE A 33 7.56 1.99 9.22
C ILE A 33 8.01 1.42 7.89
N TRP A 34 7.07 1.26 6.96
CA TRP A 34 7.31 0.73 5.62
C TRP A 34 7.21 1.86 4.59
N VAL A 35 8.25 2.02 3.77
CA VAL A 35 8.43 3.17 2.89
C VAL A 35 8.72 2.71 1.46
N GLY A 36 7.83 3.02 0.53
CA GLY A 36 8.02 2.81 -0.91
C GLY A 36 8.90 3.90 -1.54
N ASN A 37 9.87 3.51 -2.36
CA ASN A 37 10.84 4.39 -2.99
C ASN A 37 10.85 4.16 -4.50
N ASN A 38 10.18 5.04 -5.24
CA ASN A 38 9.89 4.92 -6.66
C ASN A 38 11.18 4.75 -7.50
N ASP A 39 12.09 5.73 -7.39
CA ASP A 39 13.31 5.79 -8.21
C ASP A 39 14.36 4.75 -7.82
N SER A 40 14.26 4.23 -6.59
CA SER A 40 15.13 3.16 -6.09
C SER A 40 14.55 1.77 -6.35
N ARG A 41 13.29 1.66 -6.77
CA ARG A 41 12.54 0.39 -6.89
C ARG A 41 12.73 -0.50 -5.66
N SER A 42 12.43 0.08 -4.50
CA SER A 42 12.58 -0.62 -3.24
C SER A 42 11.61 -0.17 -2.17
N ILE A 43 11.31 -1.09 -1.25
CA ILE A 43 10.65 -0.81 0.01
C ILE A 43 11.71 -0.82 1.10
N MET A 44 11.79 0.22 1.91
CA MET A 44 12.63 0.24 3.11
C MET A 44 11.76 0.10 4.34
N VAL A 45 12.22 -0.72 5.29
CA VAL A 45 11.55 -0.97 6.57
C VAL A 45 12.42 -0.38 7.68
N PHE A 46 11.81 0.37 8.59
CA PHE A 46 12.47 1.01 9.72
C PHE A 46 11.78 0.62 11.04
N ASP A 47 12.55 0.59 12.12
CA ASP A 47 12.01 0.54 13.47
C ASP A 47 11.35 1.89 13.77
N ALA A 48 10.12 1.87 14.28
CA ALA A 48 9.35 3.09 14.49
C ALA A 48 9.77 3.86 15.76
N ALA A 49 10.49 3.23 16.69
CA ALA A 49 10.94 3.86 17.92
C ALA A 49 12.34 4.47 17.76
N SER A 50 13.27 3.76 17.15
CA SER A 50 14.66 4.21 16.93
C SER A 50 14.87 4.89 15.58
N PHE A 51 13.96 4.66 14.62
CA PHE A 51 14.11 5.08 13.21
C PHE A 51 15.29 4.44 12.48
N GLU A 52 15.85 3.36 13.03
CA GLU A 52 16.92 2.60 12.38
C GLU A 52 16.36 1.75 11.24
N LYS A 53 17.12 1.66 10.13
CA LYS A 53 16.73 0.83 8.99
C LYS A 53 16.87 -0.65 9.38
N LEU A 54 15.76 -1.37 9.29
CA LEU A 54 15.69 -2.81 9.56
C LEU A 54 15.87 -3.66 8.30
N SER A 55 15.39 -3.19 7.14
CA SER A 55 15.49 -3.92 5.87
C SER A 55 15.38 -3.03 4.65
N GLU A 56 15.81 -3.55 3.50
CA GLU A 56 15.51 -3.02 2.17
C GLU A 56 15.13 -4.18 1.24
N ILE A 57 13.95 -4.10 0.65
CA ILE A 57 13.36 -5.12 -0.23
C ILE A 57 13.32 -4.54 -1.65
N LYS A 58 13.81 -5.27 -2.64
CA LYS A 58 13.66 -4.88 -4.06
C LYS A 58 12.26 -5.20 -4.56
N THR A 59 11.70 -4.29 -5.33
CA THR A 59 10.40 -4.46 -6.01
C THR A 59 10.61 -4.75 -7.48
N ASP A 60 9.65 -5.41 -8.11
CA ASP A 60 9.72 -5.74 -9.54
C ASP A 60 9.34 -4.51 -10.39
N GLY A 61 8.31 -3.77 -9.97
CA GLY A 61 7.92 -2.46 -10.52
C GLY A 61 8.30 -1.26 -9.65
N ILE A 62 7.67 -0.12 -9.91
CA ILE A 62 7.81 1.15 -9.19
C ILE A 62 6.77 1.19 -8.05
N PRO A 63 7.17 1.12 -6.78
CA PRO A 63 6.23 1.05 -5.66
C PRO A 63 5.70 2.43 -5.27
N ILE A 64 4.42 2.74 -5.57
CA ILE A 64 3.82 4.08 -5.32
C ILE A 64 3.12 4.19 -3.96
N ARG A 65 2.31 3.19 -3.59
CA ARG A 65 1.69 3.09 -2.26
C ARG A 65 2.17 1.84 -1.56
N VAL A 66 2.26 1.92 -0.24
CA VAL A 66 2.44 0.78 0.65
C VAL A 66 1.30 0.85 1.65
N GLU A 67 0.53 -0.21 1.78
CA GLU A 67 -0.61 -0.30 2.70
C GLU A 67 -0.44 -1.54 3.57
N ILE A 68 -0.42 -1.37 4.90
CA ILE A 68 -0.35 -2.48 5.85
C ILE A 68 -1.77 -2.98 6.16
N SER A 69 -1.96 -4.29 6.18
CA SER A 69 -3.24 -4.91 6.54
C SER A 69 -3.65 -4.59 7.98
N PRO A 70 -4.95 -4.58 8.30
CA PRO A 70 -5.42 -4.28 9.67
C PRO A 70 -4.85 -5.20 10.76
N ASP A 71 -4.51 -6.45 10.41
CA ASP A 71 -3.88 -7.39 11.33
C ASP A 71 -2.35 -7.28 11.38
N GLY A 72 -1.76 -6.39 10.58
CA GLY A 72 -0.33 -6.09 10.53
C GLY A 72 0.54 -7.15 9.85
N LYS A 73 -0.04 -8.21 9.28
CA LYS A 73 0.73 -9.35 8.75
C LYS A 73 1.16 -9.18 7.30
N THR A 74 0.47 -8.34 6.55
CA THR A 74 0.66 -8.18 5.10
C THR A 74 0.89 -6.74 4.74
N ALA A 75 1.80 -6.49 3.80
CA ALA A 75 1.92 -5.21 3.11
C ALA A 75 1.49 -5.39 1.65
N ALA A 76 0.54 -4.58 1.18
CA ALA A 76 0.18 -4.49 -0.22
C ALA A 76 0.83 -3.25 -0.85
N VAL A 77 1.40 -3.41 -2.04
CA VAL A 77 2.18 -2.37 -2.71
C VAL A 77 1.70 -2.23 -4.14
N SER A 78 1.33 -1.01 -4.54
CA SER A 78 0.91 -0.74 -5.91
C SER A 78 2.11 -0.45 -6.79
N GLU A 79 2.16 -1.11 -7.94
CA GLU A 79 3.22 -1.00 -8.94
C GLU A 79 2.58 -0.62 -10.30
N PRO A 80 2.37 0.68 -10.57
CA PRO A 80 1.58 1.11 -11.71
C PRO A 80 2.25 0.90 -13.08
N ASP A 81 3.58 0.79 -13.13
CA ASP A 81 4.33 0.55 -14.38
C ASP A 81 4.15 -0.89 -14.88
N THR A 82 3.93 -1.83 -13.98
CA THR A 82 3.67 -3.25 -14.26
C THR A 82 2.18 -3.59 -14.25
N ASN A 83 1.31 -2.66 -13.87
CA ASN A 83 -0.12 -2.89 -13.60
C ASN A 83 -0.34 -3.97 -12.53
N SER A 84 0.52 -4.03 -11.52
CA SER A 84 0.43 -5.05 -10.48
C SER A 84 0.22 -4.47 -9.09
N VAL A 85 -0.28 -5.34 -8.20
CA VAL A 85 -0.25 -5.15 -6.75
C VAL A 85 0.59 -6.28 -6.17
N SER A 86 1.73 -5.96 -5.61
CA SER A 86 2.62 -6.91 -4.93
C SER A 86 2.21 -7.08 -3.47
N ILE A 87 2.19 -8.32 -2.98
CA ILE A 87 1.86 -8.67 -1.60
C ILE A 87 3.10 -9.17 -0.90
N TYR A 88 3.37 -8.65 0.29
CA TYR A 88 4.53 -9.01 1.11
C TYR A 88 4.10 -9.49 2.49
N ASP A 89 4.79 -10.50 3.00
CA ASP A 89 4.73 -10.92 4.41
C ASP A 89 5.56 -9.93 5.23
N VAL A 90 4.93 -9.29 6.21
CA VAL A 90 5.55 -8.23 7.03
C VAL A 90 6.63 -8.80 7.93
N GLU A 91 6.38 -9.93 8.59
CA GLU A 91 7.32 -10.54 9.52
C GLU A 91 8.57 -11.04 8.78
N LYS A 92 8.37 -11.73 7.64
CA LYS A 92 9.47 -12.28 6.83
C LYS A 92 10.12 -11.24 5.94
N ARG A 93 9.44 -10.11 5.69
CA ARG A 93 9.87 -9.05 4.77
C ARG A 93 10.15 -9.56 3.36
N GLN A 94 9.25 -10.39 2.87
CA GLN A 94 9.39 -11.11 1.60
C GLN A 94 8.11 -11.02 0.77
N LYS A 95 8.27 -10.94 -0.55
CA LYS A 95 7.15 -11.00 -1.50
C LYS A 95 6.52 -12.39 -1.42
N VAL A 96 5.20 -12.42 -1.26
CA VAL A 96 4.37 -13.63 -1.23
C VAL A 96 3.79 -13.90 -2.61
N THR A 97 3.20 -12.87 -3.23
CA THR A 97 2.55 -12.99 -4.53
C THR A 97 2.44 -11.63 -5.22
N GLU A 98 1.95 -11.65 -6.45
CA GLU A 98 1.62 -10.49 -7.26
C GLU A 98 0.26 -10.68 -7.91
N ILE A 99 -0.57 -9.63 -7.90
CA ILE A 99 -1.85 -9.58 -8.61
C ILE A 99 -1.72 -8.67 -9.83
N ASP A 100 -1.87 -9.23 -11.02
CA ASP A 100 -1.99 -8.46 -12.26
C ASP A 100 -3.43 -7.92 -12.41
N VAL A 101 -3.63 -6.63 -12.15
CA VAL A 101 -4.96 -6.02 -12.20
C VAL A 101 -5.50 -5.86 -13.63
N SER A 102 -4.65 -6.01 -14.65
CA SER A 102 -5.07 -5.92 -16.06
C SER A 102 -5.99 -7.07 -16.47
N GLN A 103 -5.91 -8.21 -15.77
CA GLN A 103 -6.82 -9.35 -15.95
C GLN A 103 -8.29 -9.00 -15.71
N ALA A 104 -8.56 -7.93 -14.95
CA ALA A 104 -9.90 -7.42 -14.70
C ALA A 104 -10.14 -6.01 -15.28
N GLY A 105 -9.37 -5.66 -16.32
CA GLY A 105 -9.45 -4.38 -17.03
C GLY A 105 -8.85 -3.20 -16.25
N GLY A 106 -8.14 -3.45 -15.16
CA GLY A 106 -7.42 -2.43 -14.40
C GLY A 106 -6.17 -1.95 -15.13
N LYS A 107 -5.77 -0.70 -14.91
CA LYS A 107 -4.52 -0.14 -15.42
C LYS A 107 -4.01 0.97 -14.51
N THR A 108 -2.71 0.94 -14.22
CA THR A 108 -2.05 1.90 -13.34
C THR A 108 -2.70 1.90 -11.93
N PRO A 109 -2.63 0.79 -11.17
CA PRO A 109 -3.05 0.77 -9.78
C PRO A 109 -2.24 1.80 -8.97
N VAL A 110 -2.92 2.62 -8.16
CA VAL A 110 -2.28 3.63 -7.30
C VAL A 110 -2.74 3.46 -5.86
N THR A 111 -3.91 3.99 -5.51
CA THR A 111 -4.42 3.87 -4.14
C THR A 111 -4.89 2.45 -3.86
N LEU A 112 -4.46 1.94 -2.71
CA LEU A 112 -4.86 0.66 -2.14
C LEU A 112 -5.63 0.93 -0.85
N LEU A 113 -6.60 0.09 -0.53
CA LEU A 113 -7.37 0.19 0.70
C LEU A 113 -7.83 -1.19 1.15
N PHE A 114 -7.40 -1.63 2.33
CA PHE A 114 -7.98 -2.82 2.95
C PHE A 114 -9.38 -2.50 3.53
N SER A 115 -10.27 -3.48 3.49
CA SER A 115 -11.46 -3.47 4.32
C SER A 115 -11.07 -3.48 5.80
N PRO A 116 -11.88 -2.91 6.71
CA PRO A 116 -11.55 -2.88 8.13
C PRO A 116 -11.39 -4.27 8.78
N ASP A 117 -12.05 -5.29 8.22
CA ASP A 117 -11.89 -6.69 8.64
C ASP A 117 -10.71 -7.41 7.95
N GLY A 118 -10.02 -6.74 7.04
CA GLY A 118 -8.86 -7.25 6.31
C GLY A 118 -9.18 -8.34 5.28
N THR A 119 -10.45 -8.65 5.03
CA THR A 119 -10.86 -9.74 4.11
C THR A 119 -10.81 -9.35 2.63
N VAL A 120 -10.78 -8.04 2.34
CA VAL A 120 -10.79 -7.49 1.00
C VAL A 120 -9.73 -6.39 0.88
N LEU A 121 -9.08 -6.33 -0.29
CA LEU A 121 -8.25 -5.23 -0.72
C LEU A 121 -8.87 -4.60 -1.96
N TRP A 122 -9.08 -3.29 -1.96
CA TRP A 122 -9.47 -2.54 -3.15
C TRP A 122 -8.26 -1.81 -3.73
N ALA A 123 -8.12 -1.88 -5.05
CA ALA A 123 -7.14 -1.12 -5.82
C ALA A 123 -7.85 -0.15 -6.76
N ALA A 124 -7.60 1.15 -6.61
CA ALA A 124 -8.00 2.14 -7.58
C ALA A 124 -7.02 2.14 -8.75
N THR A 125 -7.54 2.01 -9.96
CA THR A 125 -6.76 1.94 -11.19
C THR A 125 -7.01 3.20 -12.01
N THR A 126 -6.08 4.16 -11.87
CA THR A 126 -6.33 5.56 -12.23
C THR A 126 -6.51 5.76 -13.73
N GLN A 127 -5.77 5.03 -14.56
CA GLN A 127 -5.88 5.16 -16.01
C GLN A 127 -7.10 4.42 -16.57
N ALA A 128 -7.49 3.31 -15.96
CA ALA A 128 -8.64 2.52 -16.41
C ALA A 128 -9.98 3.05 -15.86
N ALA A 129 -9.97 3.95 -14.88
CA ALA A 129 -11.17 4.40 -14.17
C ALA A 129 -11.95 3.21 -13.59
N ARG A 130 -11.25 2.33 -12.87
CA ARG A 130 -11.86 1.17 -12.21
C ARG A 130 -11.39 1.01 -10.78
N VAL A 131 -12.23 0.39 -9.96
CA VAL A 131 -11.85 -0.18 -8.67
C VAL A 131 -11.83 -1.69 -8.82
N ILE A 132 -10.69 -2.31 -8.54
CA ILE A 132 -10.52 -3.77 -8.57
C ILE A 132 -10.59 -4.26 -7.14
N GLU A 133 -11.43 -5.26 -6.91
CA GLU A 133 -11.56 -5.93 -5.62
C GLU A 133 -10.81 -7.24 -5.61
N ILE A 134 -10.01 -7.45 -4.57
CA ILE A 134 -9.13 -8.59 -4.39
C ILE A 134 -9.46 -9.25 -3.05
N SER A 135 -9.71 -10.55 -3.06
CA SER A 135 -9.81 -11.38 -1.87
C SER A 135 -8.44 -11.49 -1.20
N THR A 136 -8.34 -11.25 0.10
CA THR A 136 -7.06 -11.40 0.83
C THR A 136 -6.82 -12.83 1.31
N THR A 137 -7.82 -13.70 1.19
CA THR A 137 -7.70 -15.12 1.59
C THR A 137 -6.78 -15.88 0.62
N ASP A 138 -6.88 -15.56 -0.67
CA ASP A 138 -6.20 -16.25 -1.76
C ASP A 138 -5.61 -15.32 -2.82
N TRP A 139 -5.70 -14.00 -2.61
CA TRP A 139 -5.18 -12.95 -3.52
C TRP A 139 -5.77 -13.01 -4.93
N THR A 140 -7.02 -13.44 -5.04
CA THR A 140 -7.74 -13.50 -6.32
C THR A 140 -8.59 -12.25 -6.54
N ILE A 141 -8.71 -11.81 -7.79
CA ILE A 141 -9.63 -10.73 -8.15
C ILE A 141 -11.07 -11.27 -8.12
N THR A 142 -11.92 -10.65 -7.30
CA THR A 142 -13.32 -11.07 -7.12
C THR A 142 -14.28 -10.23 -7.93
N ARG A 143 -14.03 -8.91 -8.03
CA ARG A 143 -14.92 -7.95 -8.69
C ARG A 143 -14.13 -6.81 -9.32
N SER A 144 -14.78 -6.14 -10.27
CA SER A 144 -14.22 -5.00 -10.99
C SER A 144 -15.33 -3.99 -11.26
N PHE A 145 -15.21 -2.81 -10.68
CA PHE A 145 -16.24 -1.76 -10.71
C PHE A 145 -15.78 -0.60 -11.60
N SER A 146 -16.68 -0.06 -12.40
CA SER A 146 -16.42 1.19 -13.12
C SER A 146 -16.39 2.36 -12.14
N ALA A 147 -15.44 3.27 -12.31
CA ALA A 147 -15.28 4.51 -11.57
C ALA A 147 -15.25 5.71 -12.52
N GLY A 148 -15.09 6.92 -11.97
CA GLY A 148 -14.88 8.14 -12.76
C GLY A 148 -13.47 8.23 -13.34
N ARG A 149 -13.30 8.96 -14.44
CA ARG A 149 -11.96 9.22 -15.01
C ARG A 149 -11.06 9.91 -14.00
N GLY A 150 -9.82 9.45 -13.88
CA GLY A 150 -8.84 10.00 -12.94
C GLY A 150 -9.11 9.66 -11.47
N SER A 151 -9.98 8.68 -11.20
CA SER A 151 -10.18 8.17 -9.84
C SER A 151 -8.86 7.64 -9.26
N ASP A 152 -8.43 8.21 -8.14
CA ASP A 152 -7.25 7.76 -7.40
C ASP A 152 -7.66 7.38 -5.98
N GLY A 153 -7.96 8.37 -5.12
CA GLY A 153 -8.26 8.13 -3.72
C GLY A 153 -9.45 7.18 -3.46
N LEU A 154 -9.29 6.32 -2.46
CA LEU A 154 -10.32 5.45 -1.92
C LEU A 154 -10.60 5.80 -0.47
N GLY A 155 -11.85 5.58 -0.05
CA GLY A 155 -12.26 5.67 1.35
C GLY A 155 -13.36 4.64 1.62
N TYR A 156 -13.38 4.12 2.83
CA TYR A 156 -14.39 3.17 3.27
C TYR A 156 -15.23 3.79 4.38
N SER A 157 -16.54 3.59 4.32
CA SER A 157 -17.45 3.86 5.42
C SER A 157 -18.51 2.79 5.45
N LYS A 158 -18.92 2.39 6.67
CA LYS A 158 -20.11 1.57 6.83
C LYS A 158 -21.32 2.47 6.55
N SER A 159 -22.06 2.17 5.49
CA SER A 159 -23.40 2.76 5.31
C SER A 159 -24.33 2.20 6.38
N SER A 160 -25.00 3.08 7.11
CA SER A 160 -26.11 2.72 8.00
C SER A 160 -27.45 2.64 7.27
N SER A 161 -27.49 2.73 5.94
CA SER A 161 -28.75 2.74 5.18
C SER A 161 -28.75 1.79 3.99
N SER A 162 -29.77 0.92 3.97
CA SER A 162 -30.34 0.30 2.78
C SER A 162 -31.05 1.39 1.97
N LYS A 163 -30.42 1.88 0.92
CA LYS A 163 -31.12 2.58 -0.15
C LYS A 163 -31.02 1.75 -1.41
#